data_AF-X1I570-F1
#
_entry.id   AF-X1I570-F1
#
_cell.length_a   1.000
_cell.length_b   1.000
_cell.length_c   1.000
_cell.angle_alpha   90.00
_cell.angle_beta   90.00
_cell.angle_gamma   90.00
#
_symmetry.space_group_name_H-M   'P 1'
#
loop_
_entity.id
_entity.type
_entity.pdbx_description
1 polymer ?
#
loop_
_entity_poly.entity_id
_entity_poly.type
_entity_poly.pdbx_seq_one_letter_code
_entity_poly.pdbx_strand_id
1 'polypeptide(L)'
;LYPPDAFPRLYKILMSDPKIGFVTGIETGRGPMPYIPVRLGIHNMRMRKGKLMERISFDPNTKGVVEVDAAGVYCFVARTKAYKTGFVNYKPIANSFTWFAMDNVLTYNIKKHGWKVLADFGCWCSHLQISLGRICLFGKDQSLHYTDLYIPKYDTYAIGLEIKETNKKIKL
;
A
#
# COMPACT_ATOMS: atom_id res chain seq x y z
N LEU A 1 -4.14 11.63 -10.81
CA LEU A 1 -5.08 12.74 -10.50
C LEU A 1 -5.53 12.58 -9.06
N TYR A 2 -5.65 13.67 -8.31
CA TYR A 2 -6.01 13.68 -6.89
C TYR A 2 -7.19 14.63 -6.64
N PRO A 3 -8.05 14.38 -5.64
CA PRO A 3 -9.08 15.31 -5.21
C PRO A 3 -8.50 16.67 -4.81
N PRO A 4 -9.11 17.81 -5.16
CA PRO A 4 -8.58 19.14 -4.82
C PRO A 4 -8.34 19.34 -3.31
N ASP A 5 -9.09 18.64 -2.46
CA ASP A 5 -8.99 18.69 -1.00
C ASP A 5 -8.04 17.63 -0.41
N ALA A 6 -7.35 16.84 -1.23
CA ALA A 6 -6.48 15.76 -0.78
C ALA A 6 -5.42 16.25 0.23
N PHE A 7 -4.66 17.31 -0.10
CA PHE A 7 -3.65 17.83 0.82
C PHE A 7 -4.26 18.37 2.13
N PRO A 8 -5.25 19.30 2.12
CA PRO A 8 -5.90 19.75 3.35
C PRO A 8 -6.45 18.63 4.22
N ARG A 9 -7.08 17.62 3.60
CA ARG A 9 -7.65 16.45 4.27
C ARG A 9 -6.59 15.60 4.97
N LEU A 10 -5.57 15.18 4.23
CA LEU A 10 -4.49 14.35 4.78
C LEU A 10 -3.68 15.12 5.84
N TYR A 11 -3.43 16.42 5.61
CA TYR A 11 -2.74 17.28 6.56
C TYR A 11 -3.50 17.42 7.88
N LYS A 12 -4.82 17.62 7.82
CA LYS A 12 -5.67 17.67 9.03
C LYS A 12 -5.56 16.38 9.86
N ILE A 13 -5.56 15.22 9.21
CA ILE A 13 -5.38 13.91 9.87
C ILE A 13 -3.98 13.81 10.48
N LEU A 14 -2.93 14.19 9.74
CA LEU A 14 -1.55 14.17 10.26
C LEU A 14 -1.40 15.02 11.52
N MET A 15 -2.08 16.16 11.57
CA MET A 15 -2.00 17.12 12.67
C MET A 15 -2.88 16.76 13.87
N SER A 16 -3.83 15.84 13.74
CA SER A 16 -4.75 15.50 14.84
C SER A 16 -4.12 14.66 15.96
N ASP A 17 -3.01 13.97 15.69
CA ASP A 17 -2.27 13.20 16.70
C ASP A 17 -0.75 13.31 16.44
N PRO A 18 0.05 13.73 17.43
CA PRO A 18 1.50 13.86 17.28
C PRO A 18 2.22 12.53 17.00
N LYS A 19 1.60 11.38 17.27
CA LYS A 19 2.14 10.05 16.94
C LYS A 19 1.93 9.65 15.48
N ILE A 20 1.08 10.36 14.73
CA ILE A 20 0.92 10.13 13.30
C ILE A 20 2.13 10.69 12.57
N GLY A 21 2.88 9.80 11.93
CA GLY A 21 4.07 10.15 11.18
C GLY A 21 3.84 10.28 9.68
N PHE A 22 2.85 9.55 9.16
CA PHE A 22 2.57 9.44 7.74
C PHE A 22 1.07 9.20 7.52
N VAL A 23 0.47 9.94 6.58
CA VAL A 23 -0.91 9.74 6.13
C VAL A 23 -0.93 9.75 4.62
N THR A 24 -1.59 8.78 4.01
CA THR A 24 -1.73 8.70 2.55
C THR A 24 -3.18 8.50 2.12
N GLY A 25 -3.51 8.96 0.91
CA GLY A 25 -4.65 8.43 0.18
C GLY A 25 -4.37 7.02 -0.33
N ILE A 26 -5.44 6.34 -0.74
CA ILE A 26 -5.33 5.07 -1.45
C ILE A 26 -4.87 5.30 -2.90
N GLU A 27 -4.11 4.34 -3.41
CA GLU A 27 -3.57 4.35 -4.76
C GLU A 27 -3.59 2.93 -5.33
N THR A 28 -3.63 2.83 -6.65
CA THR A 28 -3.40 1.57 -7.35
C THR A 28 -2.05 1.52 -7.99
N GLY A 29 -1.53 0.32 -8.10
CA GLY A 29 -0.44 0.00 -8.99
C GLY A 29 -0.74 0.33 -10.45
N ARG A 30 0.35 0.28 -11.21
CA ARG A 30 0.42 0.49 -12.66
C ARG A 30 0.22 -0.84 -13.40
N GLY A 31 -0.35 -0.78 -14.60
CA GLY A 31 -0.63 -1.96 -15.43
C GLY A 31 -0.29 -1.74 -16.90
N PRO A 32 0.23 -2.75 -17.62
CA PRO A 32 0.54 -2.63 -19.05
C PRO A 32 -0.71 -2.65 -19.93
N MET A 33 -1.88 -3.02 -19.40
CA MET A 33 -3.13 -2.98 -20.17
C MET A 33 -4.06 -1.92 -19.59
N PRO A 34 -4.68 -1.07 -20.43
CA PRO A 34 -5.76 -0.22 -19.98
C PRO A 34 -6.93 -1.09 -19.50
N TYR A 35 -7.65 -0.65 -18.47
CA TYR A 35 -8.88 -1.27 -17.96
C TYR A 35 -8.76 -2.62 -17.24
N ILE A 36 -7.55 -3.14 -16.98
CA ILE A 36 -7.43 -4.30 -16.11
C ILE A 36 -7.49 -3.89 -14.64
N PRO A 37 -7.98 -4.79 -13.76
CA PRO A 37 -7.82 -4.61 -12.35
C PRO A 37 -6.33 -4.54 -11.94
N VAL A 38 -6.02 -3.68 -11.00
CA VAL A 38 -4.66 -3.34 -10.55
C VAL A 38 -4.57 -3.44 -9.03
N ARG A 39 -3.37 -3.74 -8.54
CA ARG A 39 -3.11 -3.99 -7.11
C ARG A 39 -3.27 -2.72 -6.28
N LEU A 40 -4.04 -2.77 -5.18
CA LEU A 40 -4.10 -1.67 -4.20
C LEU A 40 -2.75 -1.51 -3.47
N GLY A 41 -2.28 -0.27 -3.34
CA GLY A 41 -1.00 0.08 -2.72
C GLY A 41 -1.01 0.24 -1.20
N ILE A 42 -2.00 -0.31 -0.49
CA ILE A 42 -2.15 -0.18 0.97
C ILE A 42 -2.21 -1.58 1.60
N HIS A 43 -1.36 -1.87 2.59
CA HIS A 43 -1.17 -3.23 3.07
C HIS A 43 -1.00 -3.39 4.58
N ASN A 44 -1.38 -4.58 5.05
CA ASN A 44 -0.86 -5.18 6.26
C ASN A 44 0.23 -6.21 5.92
N MET A 45 1.23 -6.33 6.78
CA MET A 45 2.42 -7.14 6.57
C MET A 45 2.67 -8.08 7.73
N ARG A 46 2.89 -9.36 7.42
CA ARG A 46 3.33 -10.36 8.37
C ARG A 46 4.81 -10.65 8.15
N MET A 47 5.64 -10.30 9.11
CA MET A 47 7.09 -10.55 9.09
C MET A 47 7.46 -11.71 10.01
N ARG A 48 8.45 -12.53 9.63
CA ARG A 48 9.06 -13.55 10.51
C ARG A 48 10.56 -13.54 10.34
N LYS A 49 11.30 -13.36 11.45
CA LYS A 49 12.77 -13.29 11.47
C LYS A 49 13.36 -12.35 10.39
N GLY A 50 12.73 -11.19 10.19
CA GLY A 50 13.15 -10.20 9.19
C GLY A 50 12.77 -10.51 7.74
N LYS A 51 12.08 -11.62 7.47
CA LYS A 51 11.54 -11.97 6.14
C LYS A 51 10.05 -11.63 6.07
N LEU A 52 9.60 -11.13 4.92
CA LEU A 52 8.17 -10.96 4.65
C LEU A 52 7.56 -12.35 4.43
N MET A 53 6.57 -12.71 5.23
CA MET A 53 5.84 -13.97 5.06
C MET A 53 4.60 -13.76 4.22
N GLU A 54 3.95 -12.61 4.40
CA GLU A 54 2.69 -12.30 3.73
C GLU A 54 2.47 -10.79 3.72
N ARG A 55 1.92 -10.29 2.62
CA ARG A 55 1.39 -8.93 2.54
C ARG A 55 -0.01 -8.98 1.96
N ILE A 56 -0.99 -8.53 2.73
CA ILE A 56 -2.39 -8.49 2.32
C ILE A 56 -2.75 -7.03 2.06
N SER A 57 -3.26 -6.74 0.87
CA SER A 57 -3.82 -5.42 0.60
C SER A 57 -5.11 -5.24 1.39
N PHE A 58 -5.50 -4.00 1.65
CA PHE A 58 -6.87 -3.76 2.13
C PHE A 58 -7.89 -4.03 1.02
N ASP A 59 -9.16 -4.18 1.42
CA ASP A 59 -10.28 -4.10 0.48
C ASP A 59 -10.39 -2.65 -0.01
N PRO A 60 -10.40 -2.40 -1.34
CA PRO A 60 -10.58 -1.05 -1.86
C PRO A 60 -11.89 -0.37 -1.43
N ASN A 61 -12.91 -1.13 -1.04
CA ASN A 61 -14.18 -0.62 -0.52
C ASN A 61 -14.16 -0.30 0.98
N THR A 62 -13.02 -0.50 1.66
CA THR A 62 -12.81 -0.03 3.04
C THR A 62 -13.18 1.45 3.14
N LYS A 63 -13.76 1.85 4.27
CA LYS A 63 -14.21 3.23 4.51
C LYS A 63 -13.44 3.87 5.66
N GLY A 64 -13.25 5.17 5.56
CA GLY A 64 -12.62 5.98 6.62
C GLY A 64 -11.09 5.90 6.62
N VAL A 65 -10.52 6.27 7.76
CA VAL A 65 -9.07 6.31 7.99
C VAL A 65 -8.69 5.09 8.82
N VAL A 66 -7.72 4.33 8.34
CA VAL A 66 -7.24 3.11 9.00
C VAL A 66 -5.73 3.16 9.21
N GLU A 67 -5.27 2.55 10.29
CA GLU A 67 -3.84 2.31 10.49
C GLU A 67 -3.40 1.10 9.66
N VAL A 68 -2.25 1.22 9.01
CA VAL A 68 -1.71 0.23 8.08
C VAL A 68 -0.27 -0.09 8.41
N ASP A 69 0.28 -1.17 7.87
CA ASP A 69 1.69 -1.49 8.03
C ASP A 69 2.54 -0.82 6.97
N ALA A 70 2.04 -0.73 5.74
CA ALA A 70 2.75 -0.14 4.62
C ALA A 70 1.80 0.46 3.60
N ALA A 71 2.34 1.40 2.84
CA ALA A 71 1.67 2.06 1.74
C ALA A 71 2.65 2.59 0.70
N GLY A 72 2.10 2.96 -0.46
CA GLY A 72 2.80 3.78 -1.45
C GLY A 72 3.02 5.24 -1.02
N VAL A 73 3.78 5.98 -1.83
CA VAL A 73 4.22 7.36 -1.54
C VAL A 73 3.86 8.37 -2.64
N TYR A 74 2.75 8.17 -3.35
CA TYR A 74 2.33 9.11 -4.40
C TYR A 74 1.36 10.18 -3.91
N CYS A 75 0.66 9.94 -2.80
CA CYS A 75 -0.48 10.72 -2.34
C CYS A 75 -0.46 10.96 -0.83
N PHE A 76 0.59 11.56 -0.30
CA PHE A 76 0.84 11.53 1.14
C PHE A 76 1.23 12.88 1.74
N VAL A 77 1.09 12.95 3.05
CA VAL A 77 1.73 13.94 3.92
C VAL A 77 2.45 13.20 5.04
N ALA A 78 3.60 13.73 5.45
CA ALA A 78 4.38 13.12 6.52
C ALA A 78 5.06 14.18 7.37
N ARG A 79 5.27 13.88 8.65
CA ARG A 79 6.19 14.66 9.49
C ARG A 79 7.60 14.38 9.01
N THR A 80 8.40 15.43 8.80
CA THR A 80 9.79 15.28 8.34
C THR A 80 10.60 14.33 9.23
N LYS A 81 10.42 14.40 10.56
CA LYS A 81 11.08 13.49 11.52
C LYS A 81 10.69 12.03 11.27
N ALA A 82 9.40 11.76 11.13
CA ALA A 82 8.89 10.42 10.84
C ALA A 82 9.38 9.91 9.48
N TYR A 83 9.25 10.71 8.42
CA TYR A 83 9.68 10.34 7.07
C TYR A 83 11.16 9.94 7.02
N LYS A 84 12.03 10.69 7.73
CA LYS A 84 13.45 10.37 7.85
C LYS A 84 13.72 9.01 8.51
N THR A 85 12.89 8.57 9.47
CA THR A 85 13.04 7.25 10.10
C THR A 85 12.82 6.10 9.13
N GLY A 86 12.03 6.29 8.06
CA GLY A 86 11.85 5.28 7.02
C GLY A 86 13.16 4.85 6.36
N PHE A 87 14.14 5.76 6.29
CA PHE A 87 15.45 5.52 5.68
C PHE A 87 16.49 4.95 6.67
N VAL A 88 16.20 4.92 7.96
CA VAL A 88 17.10 4.36 8.97
C VAL A 88 17.14 2.85 8.83
N ASN A 89 18.34 2.28 8.73
CA ASN A 89 18.53 0.85 8.45
C ASN A 89 17.78 0.39 7.20
N TYR A 90 17.63 1.29 6.21
CA TYR A 90 17.01 0.98 4.92
C TYR A 90 17.88 0.01 4.14
N LYS A 91 17.71 -1.26 4.46
CA LYS A 91 18.14 -2.35 3.62
C LYS A 91 16.93 -2.68 2.76
N PRO A 92 17.04 -2.67 1.42
CA PRO A 92 16.09 -3.45 0.62
C PRO A 92 16.09 -4.82 1.29
N ILE A 93 14.94 -5.29 1.78
CA ILE A 93 14.89 -6.59 2.45
C ILE A 93 15.36 -7.59 1.41
N ALA A 94 16.62 -8.04 1.55
CA ALA A 94 17.48 -8.34 0.42
C ALA A 94 17.01 -9.54 -0.43
N ASN A 95 16.03 -10.29 0.06
CA ASN A 95 15.48 -11.47 -0.60
C ASN A 95 13.95 -11.45 -0.70
N SER A 96 13.31 -10.27 -0.65
CA SER A 96 11.84 -10.19 -0.58
C SER A 96 11.28 -8.97 -1.28
N PHE A 97 11.85 -7.78 -1.02
CA PHE A 97 11.29 -6.54 -1.53
C PHE A 97 11.88 -6.05 -2.85
N THR A 98 12.88 -6.71 -3.45
CA THR A 98 13.27 -6.41 -4.83
C THR A 98 12.11 -6.66 -5.83
N TRP A 99 11.10 -7.45 -5.44
CA TRP A 99 9.85 -7.68 -6.17
C TRP A 99 8.68 -6.79 -5.73
N PHE A 100 8.83 -6.04 -4.63
CA PHE A 100 7.79 -5.20 -4.04
C PHE A 100 8.22 -3.74 -4.12
N ALA A 101 7.28 -2.81 -4.30
CA ALA A 101 7.64 -1.40 -4.45
C ALA A 101 8.32 -0.87 -3.17
N MET A 102 9.41 -0.12 -3.35
CA MET A 102 10.34 0.33 -2.29
C MET A 102 9.70 1.28 -1.28
N ASP A 103 8.65 1.99 -1.71
CA ASP A 103 7.76 2.79 -0.88
C ASP A 103 7.13 2.00 0.29
N ASN A 104 6.82 0.72 0.09
CA ASN A 104 6.29 -0.14 1.12
C ASN A 104 7.33 -0.48 2.20
N VAL A 105 8.61 -0.62 1.82
CA VAL A 105 9.70 -0.79 2.81
C VAL A 105 9.87 0.48 3.62
N LEU A 106 9.82 1.63 2.95
CA LEU A 106 9.95 2.93 3.58
C LEU A 106 8.87 3.14 4.65
N THR A 107 7.60 2.97 4.27
CA THR A 107 6.47 3.18 5.18
C THR A 107 6.41 2.14 6.30
N TYR A 108 6.75 0.88 6.01
CA TYR A 108 6.90 -0.15 7.04
C TYR A 108 8.00 0.21 8.06
N ASN A 109 9.13 0.75 7.60
CA ASN A 109 10.19 1.22 8.49
C ASN A 109 9.75 2.41 9.35
N ILE A 110 8.95 3.35 8.81
CA ILE A 110 8.36 4.45 9.60
C ILE A 110 7.55 3.86 10.77
N LYS A 111 6.70 2.87 10.50
CA LYS A 111 5.93 2.17 11.54
C LYS A 111 6.81 1.47 12.57
N LYS A 112 7.83 0.74 12.11
CA LYS A 112 8.79 0.04 12.97
C LYS A 112 9.53 0.97 13.94
N HIS A 113 9.69 2.24 13.59
CA HIS A 113 10.28 3.26 14.46
C HIS A 113 9.25 4.00 15.35
N GLY A 114 8.04 3.43 15.52
CA GLY A 114 7.06 3.87 16.53
C GLY A 114 6.07 4.94 16.04
N TRP A 115 6.07 5.27 14.76
CA TRP A 115 5.10 6.21 14.17
C TRP A 115 3.86 5.48 13.67
N LYS A 116 2.69 6.12 13.77
CA LYS A 116 1.50 5.62 13.07
C LYS A 116 1.58 5.95 11.58
N VAL A 117 1.22 4.99 10.75
CA VAL A 117 1.06 5.10 9.30
C VAL A 117 -0.41 4.88 9.00
N LEU A 118 -1.07 5.90 8.46
CA LEU A 118 -2.51 5.87 8.20
C LEU A 118 -2.81 5.95 6.71
N ALA A 119 -3.88 5.27 6.29
CA ALA A 119 -4.45 5.37 4.95
C ALA A 119 -5.89 5.89 5.05
N ASP A 120 -6.21 6.91 4.28
CA ASP A 120 -7.56 7.46 4.15
C ASP A 120 -8.24 6.96 2.88
N PHE A 121 -9.20 6.04 3.04
CA PHE A 121 -9.92 5.44 1.92
C PHE A 121 -10.95 6.35 1.26
N GLY A 122 -11.18 7.53 1.85
CA GLY A 122 -11.92 8.63 1.24
C GLY A 122 -11.06 9.56 0.38
N CYS A 123 -9.73 9.41 0.42
CA CYS A 123 -8.79 10.16 -0.43
C CYS A 123 -8.12 9.21 -1.41
N TRP A 124 -8.04 9.60 -2.69
CA TRP A 124 -7.54 8.74 -3.76
C TRP A 124 -6.54 9.47 -4.66
N CYS A 125 -5.56 8.75 -5.21
CA CYS A 125 -4.70 9.28 -6.25
C CYS A 125 -4.54 8.31 -7.43
N SER A 126 -4.96 8.74 -8.62
CA SER A 126 -4.78 7.95 -9.85
C SER A 126 -3.34 7.99 -10.34
N HIS A 127 -2.81 6.82 -10.67
CA HIS A 127 -1.55 6.67 -11.38
C HIS A 127 -1.74 6.90 -12.88
N LEU A 128 -0.73 7.51 -13.50
CA LEU A 128 -0.67 7.70 -14.95
C LEU A 128 0.42 6.79 -15.52
N GLN A 129 0.09 6.05 -16.57
CA GLN A 129 1.06 5.30 -17.36
C GLN A 129 0.78 5.46 -18.85
N ILE A 130 1.82 5.59 -19.65
CA ILE A 130 1.71 5.40 -21.10
C ILE A 130 1.79 3.90 -21.37
N SER A 131 0.73 3.32 -21.92
CA SER A 131 0.72 1.93 -22.35
C SER A 131 0.06 1.77 -23.69
N LEU A 132 0.68 0.98 -24.58
CA LEU A 132 0.20 0.73 -25.94
C LEU A 132 -0.18 2.01 -26.71
N GLY A 133 0.62 3.06 -26.55
CA GLY A 133 0.38 4.36 -27.19
C GLY A 133 -0.76 5.20 -26.60
N ARG A 134 -1.33 4.81 -25.45
CA ARG A 134 -2.42 5.53 -24.77
C ARG A 134 -2.01 5.97 -23.36
N ILE A 135 -2.52 7.11 -22.93
CA ILE A 135 -2.47 7.53 -21.53
C ILE A 135 -3.53 6.75 -20.76
N CYS A 136 -3.09 5.91 -19.83
CA CYS A 136 -3.94 5.13 -18.95
C CYS A 136 -3.96 5.79 -17.57
N LEU A 137 -5.16 6.07 -17.06
CA LEU A 137 -5.38 6.48 -15.69
C LEU A 137 -5.93 5.29 -14.92
N PHE A 138 -5.26 4.90 -13.84
CA PHE A 138 -5.72 3.84 -12.97
C PHE A 138 -6.49 4.45 -11.81
N GLY A 139 -7.73 4.03 -11.62
CA GLY A 139 -8.66 4.55 -10.62
C GLY A 139 -8.94 3.57 -9.47
N LYS A 140 -9.64 4.04 -8.44
CA LYS A 140 -10.04 3.24 -7.26
C LYS A 140 -10.87 2.03 -7.69
N ASP A 141 -11.75 2.23 -8.65
CA ASP A 141 -12.64 1.24 -9.26
C ASP A 141 -11.92 0.04 -9.89
N GLN A 142 -10.65 0.21 -10.26
CA GLN A 142 -9.83 -0.87 -10.79
C GLN A 142 -9.02 -1.60 -9.70
N SER A 143 -9.10 -1.15 -8.44
CA SER A 143 -8.31 -1.75 -7.37
C SER A 143 -8.75 -3.16 -7.04
N LEU A 144 -7.80 -4.08 -6.85
CA LEU A 144 -8.04 -5.42 -6.35
C LEU A 144 -7.65 -5.53 -4.87
N HIS A 145 -8.45 -6.30 -4.14
CA HIS A 145 -8.05 -6.91 -2.89
C HIS A 145 -7.22 -8.16 -3.18
N TYR A 146 -5.99 -8.25 -2.67
CA TYR A 146 -5.07 -9.33 -2.99
C TYR A 146 -4.09 -9.64 -1.86
N THR A 147 -3.42 -10.78 -1.95
CA THR A 147 -2.29 -11.13 -1.09
C THR A 147 -1.06 -11.55 -1.90
N ASP A 148 0.11 -11.22 -1.36
CA ASP A 148 1.40 -11.76 -1.75
C ASP A 148 1.88 -12.69 -0.62
N LEU A 149 2.12 -13.97 -0.91
CA LEU A 149 2.46 -14.99 0.08
C LEU A 149 3.82 -15.63 -0.21
N TYR A 150 4.69 -15.71 0.81
CA TYR A 150 5.92 -16.47 0.74
C TYR A 150 5.66 -17.98 0.85
N ILE A 151 6.24 -18.77 -0.06
CA ILE A 151 6.13 -20.23 -0.10
C ILE A 151 7.50 -20.84 0.27
N PRO A 152 7.71 -21.26 1.54
CA PRO A 152 9.02 -21.71 2.01
C PRO A 152 9.61 -22.89 1.26
N LYS A 153 8.75 -23.80 0.79
CA LYS A 153 9.16 -25.00 0.05
C LYS A 153 9.97 -24.67 -1.22
N TYR A 154 9.66 -23.55 -1.86
CA TYR A 154 10.27 -23.15 -3.14
C TYR A 154 11.15 -21.91 -3.03
N ASP A 155 11.22 -21.29 -1.83
CA ASP A 155 11.84 -19.99 -1.60
C ASP A 155 11.34 -18.88 -2.56
N THR A 156 10.05 -18.90 -2.89
CA THR A 156 9.42 -17.94 -3.81
C THR A 156 8.21 -17.25 -3.19
N TYR A 157 7.70 -16.21 -3.85
CA TYR A 157 6.42 -15.58 -3.51
C TYR A 157 5.38 -15.92 -4.57
N ALA A 158 4.18 -16.30 -4.13
CA ALA A 158 2.98 -16.18 -4.95
C ALA A 158 2.48 -14.75 -4.84
N ILE A 159 2.45 -14.03 -5.96
CA ILE A 159 2.21 -12.58 -6.00
C ILE A 159 0.87 -12.31 -6.67
N GLY A 160 0.11 -11.36 -6.12
CA GLY A 160 -1.13 -10.88 -6.73
C GLY A 160 -2.28 -11.90 -6.68
N LEU A 161 -2.31 -12.76 -5.67
CA LEU A 161 -3.42 -13.69 -5.47
C LEU A 161 -4.66 -12.88 -5.05
N GLU A 162 -5.63 -12.74 -5.96
CA GLU A 162 -6.88 -12.04 -5.69
C GLU A 162 -7.62 -12.72 -4.53
N ILE A 163 -7.98 -11.94 -3.52
CA ILE A 163 -8.82 -12.40 -2.42
C ILE A 163 -10.26 -12.10 -2.83
N LYS A 164 -10.95 -13.12 -3.32
CA LYS A 164 -12.39 -13.05 -3.53
C LYS A 164 -13.07 -13.34 -2.20
N GLU A 165 -13.97 -12.48 -1.76
CA GLU A 165 -14.93 -12.84 -0.72
C GLU A 165 -15.71 -14.06 -1.22
N THR A 166 -15.36 -15.25 -0.73
CA THR A 166 -16.18 -16.44 -0.96
C THR A 166 -17.42 -16.31 -0.10
N ASN A 167 -18.49 -15.72 -0.67
CA ASN A 167 -19.86 -15.84 -0.16
C ASN A 167 -20.41 -17.27 -0.34
N LYS A 168 -19.60 -18.29 -0.06
CA LYS A 168 -20.04 -19.68 0.07
C LYS A 168 -19.27 -20.32 1.21
N LYS A 169 -20.00 -20.61 2.29
CA LYS A 169 -19.68 -21.72 3.20
C LYS A 169 -19.36 -22.94 2.34
N ILE A 170 -18.08 -23.24 2.16
CA ILE A 170 -17.67 -24.58 1.75
C ILE A 170 -17.92 -25.42 3.01
N LYS A 171 -19.04 -26.14 3.01
CA LYS A 171 -19.19 -27.27 3.93
C LYS A 171 -18.15 -28.31 3.48
N LEU A 172 -17.28 -28.66 4.43
CA LEU A 172 -16.35 -29.79 4.33
C LEU A 172 -17.09 -31.08 3.96
#